data_AF-A0A812QGA0-F1
#
_entry.id   AF-A0A812QGA0-F1
#
_cell.length_a   1.000
_cell.length_b   1.000
_cell.length_c   1.000
_cell.angle_alpha   90.00
_cell.angle_beta   90.00
_cell.angle_gamma   90.00
#
_symmetry.space_group_name_H-M   'P 1'
#
loop_
_entity.id
_entity.type
_entity.pdbx_description
1 polymer ?
#
loop_
_entity_poly.entity_id
_entity_poly.type
_entity_poly.pdbx_seq_one_letter_code
_entity_poly.pdbx_strand_id
1 'polypeptide(L)'
;MACWLLLLIANVWSLSNLAAATEDVAAAMAVDDECGHDAPCSLNALQVQTERTDGLEEPTRCDNSSACADNRTCVFKPDRSWSQCVPVDDGTFQKECRYWDRGLRDQAIIATGIRCNSVQCEYDQDCPLSTVCVSKPDDSWAQCVPLTKKEFQTACVKWEDDFRLAGIRATGFNCPNSRCYSQDWCVRGARCALQSDGKWGQCISCHDDSFQTNCYSWKATFISAAEYACHRKCRYDLEPDSEDEK
;
A
#
# COMPACT_ATOMS: atom_id res chain seq x y z
N MET A 1 48.37 18.94 2.45
CA MET A 1 47.71 20.26 2.38
C MET A 1 47.43 20.56 0.92
N ALA A 2 46.22 21.05 0.63
CA ALA A 2 45.72 21.55 -0.67
C ALA A 2 45.47 20.50 -1.78
N CYS A 3 44.27 19.89 -1.76
CA CYS A 3 43.57 19.48 -2.99
C CYS A 3 42.05 19.42 -2.72
N TRP A 4 41.50 20.54 -2.27
CA TRP A 4 40.08 20.76 -2.00
C TRP A 4 39.71 22.14 -2.54
N LEU A 5 39.46 22.24 -3.84
CA LEU A 5 38.66 23.31 -4.44
C LEU A 5 38.54 23.02 -5.94
N LEU A 6 37.32 22.73 -6.40
CA LEU A 6 36.78 22.93 -7.76
C LEU A 6 35.77 21.82 -8.07
N LEU A 7 34.50 22.04 -7.70
CA LEU A 7 33.31 21.60 -8.45
C LEU A 7 32.05 22.08 -7.73
N LEU A 8 31.89 23.40 -7.67
CA LEU A 8 30.61 24.08 -7.50
C LEU A 8 30.47 24.94 -8.75
N ILE A 9 29.63 24.54 -9.70
CA ILE A 9 28.93 25.39 -10.69
C ILE A 9 27.99 24.47 -11.50
N ALA A 10 26.76 24.96 -11.67
CA ALA A 10 25.76 24.58 -12.67
C ALA A 10 24.91 23.31 -12.41
N ASN A 11 23.76 23.53 -11.75
CA ASN A 11 22.46 23.07 -12.28
C ASN A 11 21.33 23.89 -11.64
N VAL A 12 21.15 25.12 -12.14
CA VAL A 12 20.00 26.01 -11.85
C VAL A 12 19.26 26.24 -13.17
N TRP A 13 18.71 25.20 -13.78
CA TRP A 13 17.82 25.35 -14.93
C TRP A 13 16.78 24.24 -14.88
N SER A 14 15.56 24.57 -14.43
CA SER A 14 14.28 24.22 -15.06
C SER A 14 13.14 24.30 -14.04
N LEU A 15 12.80 25.52 -13.64
CA LEU A 15 11.51 25.87 -13.03
C LEU A 15 10.86 26.86 -13.97
N SER A 16 10.13 26.36 -14.96
CA SER A 16 9.22 27.14 -15.82
C SER A 16 8.31 26.17 -16.55
N ASN A 17 7.12 25.94 -16.00
CA ASN A 17 5.89 25.78 -16.79
C ASN A 17 4.69 26.03 -15.87
N LEU A 18 4.33 27.32 -15.84
CA LEU A 18 2.99 27.86 -15.63
C LEU A 18 1.95 27.02 -16.39
N ALA A 19 0.87 26.60 -15.73
CA ALA A 19 -0.40 27.33 -15.66
C ALA A 19 -1.08 27.50 -17.03
N ALA A 20 -2.12 26.71 -17.29
CA ALA A 20 -3.35 27.08 -18.01
C ALA A 20 -4.13 25.81 -18.40
N ALA A 21 -5.27 25.55 -17.74
CA ALA A 21 -6.44 24.88 -18.30
C ALA A 21 -7.54 24.77 -17.23
N THR A 22 -8.21 25.89 -16.94
CA THR A 22 -9.51 25.90 -16.28
C THR A 22 -10.40 26.84 -17.08
N GLU A 23 -11.17 26.31 -18.02
CA GLU A 23 -12.32 26.97 -18.64
C GLU A 23 -13.15 25.90 -19.36
N ASP A 24 -14.47 26.12 -19.36
CA ASP A 24 -15.53 25.40 -20.08
C ASP A 24 -16.11 24.09 -19.50
N VAL A 25 -16.85 24.22 -18.39
CA VAL A 25 -18.03 23.36 -18.12
C VAL A 25 -19.21 24.22 -17.70
N ALA A 26 -19.71 25.08 -18.59
CA ALA A 26 -20.88 25.91 -18.32
C ALA A 26 -21.66 26.25 -19.59
N ALA A 27 -22.06 25.24 -20.39
CA ALA A 27 -23.09 25.41 -21.42
C ALA A 27 -23.60 24.06 -21.94
N ALA A 28 -24.60 23.47 -21.27
CA ALA A 28 -25.65 22.63 -21.87
C ALA A 28 -26.51 21.97 -20.79
N MET A 29 -27.32 22.76 -20.09
CA MET A 29 -28.54 22.25 -19.47
C MET A 29 -29.69 23.11 -19.97
N ALA A 30 -30.07 22.86 -21.23
CA ALA A 30 -31.35 23.31 -21.74
C ALA A 30 -32.42 22.54 -20.97
N VAL A 31 -33.21 23.30 -20.21
CA VAL A 31 -34.40 22.84 -19.51
C VAL A 31 -35.44 22.51 -20.58
N ASP A 32 -35.70 21.22 -20.76
CA ASP A 32 -36.77 20.70 -21.62
C ASP A 32 -38.03 20.57 -20.74
N ASP A 33 -38.78 21.66 -20.63
CA ASP A 33 -40.00 21.77 -19.83
C ASP A 33 -41.23 21.38 -20.67
N GLU A 34 -41.28 20.11 -21.09
CA GLU A 34 -42.39 19.50 -21.83
C GLU A 34 -43.30 18.73 -20.84
N CYS A 35 -43.89 19.42 -19.86
CA CYS A 35 -45.03 18.90 -19.10
C CYS A 35 -46.34 19.45 -19.68
N GLY A 36 -46.86 18.75 -20.70
CA GLY A 36 -48.19 18.98 -21.27
C GLY A 36 -49.30 18.80 -20.23
N HIS A 37 -50.34 19.63 -20.33
CA HIS A 37 -51.29 19.97 -19.27
C HIS A 37 -52.19 18.87 -18.67
N ASP A 38 -52.08 17.58 -19.01
CA ASP A 38 -53.08 16.58 -18.56
C ASP A 38 -52.53 15.20 -18.14
N ALA A 39 -51.26 15.10 -17.72
CA ALA A 39 -50.74 13.86 -17.11
C ALA A 39 -49.91 14.14 -15.84
N PRO A 40 -49.92 13.24 -14.83
CA PRO A 40 -49.07 13.39 -13.66
C PRO A 40 -47.59 13.26 -14.09
N CYS A 41 -46.86 14.37 -14.09
CA CYS A 41 -45.44 14.39 -14.41
C CYS A 41 -44.70 13.39 -13.50
N SER A 42 -44.14 12.35 -14.08
CA SER A 42 -43.29 11.38 -13.37
C SER A 42 -42.09 12.14 -12.83
N LEU A 43 -41.98 12.21 -11.50
CA LEU A 43 -40.90 12.85 -10.76
C LEU A 43 -39.55 12.57 -11.42
N ASN A 44 -38.81 13.63 -11.71
CA ASN A 44 -37.49 13.55 -12.31
C ASN A 44 -36.59 12.71 -11.40
N ALA A 45 -35.70 11.89 -11.96
CA ALA A 45 -34.85 10.97 -11.19
C ALA A 45 -34.03 11.64 -10.05
N LEU A 46 -33.86 12.96 -10.10
CA LEU A 46 -33.25 13.76 -9.03
C LEU A 46 -34.16 13.92 -7.79
N GLN A 47 -35.48 14.07 -7.96
CA GLN A 47 -36.44 14.17 -6.85
C GLN A 47 -36.69 12.82 -6.17
N VAL A 48 -36.59 11.73 -6.93
CA VAL A 48 -36.68 10.36 -6.37
C VAL A 48 -35.47 10.02 -5.48
N GLN A 49 -34.33 10.71 -5.63
CA GLN A 49 -33.20 10.56 -4.70
C GLN A 49 -33.40 11.31 -3.39
N THR A 50 -34.17 12.40 -3.38
CA THR A 50 -34.41 13.19 -2.16
C THR A 50 -35.39 12.50 -1.21
N GLU A 51 -36.38 11.76 -1.71
CA GLU A 51 -37.33 11.02 -0.85
C GLU A 51 -36.83 9.63 -0.43
N ARG A 52 -35.69 9.17 -0.96
CA ARG A 52 -35.09 7.87 -0.57
C ARG A 52 -34.02 8.00 0.53
N THR A 53 -33.88 9.20 1.13
CA THR A 53 -33.02 9.45 2.30
C THR A 53 -33.78 9.45 3.63
N ASP A 54 -35.06 9.02 3.66
CA ASP A 54 -35.85 8.84 4.89
C ASP A 54 -35.48 7.59 5.72
N GLY A 55 -34.20 7.24 5.79
CA GLY A 55 -33.74 6.08 6.58
C GLY A 55 -32.23 5.94 6.76
N LEU A 56 -31.45 6.92 6.33
CA LEU A 56 -30.07 7.08 6.78
C LEU A 56 -30.13 8.15 7.87
N GLU A 57 -30.36 7.73 9.12
CA GLU A 57 -30.13 8.60 10.28
C GLU A 57 -28.75 9.24 10.09
N GLU A 58 -28.72 10.57 10.00
CA GLU A 58 -27.47 11.31 9.94
C GLU A 58 -26.52 10.79 11.04
N PRO A 59 -25.20 10.66 10.77
CA PRO A 59 -24.25 10.27 11.78
C PRO A 59 -24.37 11.24 12.95
N THR A 60 -25.10 10.80 13.98
CA THR A 60 -25.71 11.69 14.96
C THR A 60 -24.57 12.18 15.82
N ARG A 61 -24.13 13.40 15.52
CA ARG A 61 -23.20 14.14 16.35
C ARG A 61 -23.75 14.10 17.78
N CYS A 62 -22.96 13.58 18.69
CA CYS A 62 -23.37 13.45 20.08
C CYS A 62 -22.73 14.56 20.92
N ASP A 63 -23.38 14.91 22.02
CA ASP A 63 -22.81 15.80 23.03
C ASP A 63 -22.87 15.15 24.42
N ASN A 64 -22.39 15.86 25.45
CA ASN A 64 -22.40 15.34 26.82
C ASN A 64 -23.81 15.13 27.40
N SER A 65 -24.86 15.62 26.72
CA SER A 65 -26.25 15.59 27.18
C SER A 65 -27.15 14.64 26.40
N SER A 66 -26.76 14.25 25.20
CA SER A 66 -27.49 13.34 24.32
C SER A 66 -26.86 11.96 24.38
N ALA A 67 -27.60 11.00 24.92
CA ALA A 67 -27.20 9.60 24.86
C ALA A 67 -27.23 9.14 23.39
N CYS A 68 -26.17 8.46 22.95
CA CYS A 68 -26.22 7.71 21.71
C CYS A 68 -27.29 6.62 21.79
N ALA A 69 -27.87 6.26 20.65
CA ALA A 69 -28.75 5.10 20.55
C ALA A 69 -28.08 3.83 21.11
N ASP A 70 -28.90 2.85 21.51
CA ASP A 70 -28.42 1.58 22.06
C ASP A 70 -27.33 0.96 21.17
N ASN A 71 -26.29 0.40 21.80
CA ASN A 71 -25.12 -0.20 21.13
C ASN A 71 -24.17 0.80 20.43
N ARG A 72 -24.19 2.08 20.82
CA ARG A 72 -23.18 3.07 20.43
C ARG A 72 -22.63 3.82 21.64
N THR A 73 -21.42 4.34 21.51
CA THR A 73 -20.80 5.22 22.51
C THR A 73 -20.40 6.54 21.87
N CYS A 74 -20.52 7.64 22.62
CA CYS A 74 -20.14 8.96 22.12
C CYS A 74 -18.63 9.13 22.23
N VAL A 75 -17.97 9.45 21.12
CA VAL A 75 -16.53 9.77 21.10
C VAL A 75 -16.29 11.16 20.55
N PHE A 76 -15.31 11.83 21.14
CA PHE A 76 -14.90 13.19 20.76
C PHE A 76 -13.51 13.12 20.18
N LYS A 77 -13.23 13.90 19.13
CA LYS A 77 -11.85 14.12 18.70
C LYS A 77 -11.03 14.77 19.83
N PRO A 78 -9.69 14.59 19.84
CA PRO A 78 -8.82 15.19 20.84
C PRO A 78 -8.94 16.72 20.94
N ASP A 79 -9.16 17.40 19.82
CA ASP A 79 -9.33 18.85 19.71
C ASP A 79 -10.76 19.33 20.03
N ARG A 80 -11.69 18.39 20.30
CA ARG A 80 -13.13 18.62 20.48
C ARG A 80 -13.83 19.32 19.32
N SER A 81 -13.24 19.34 18.12
CA SER A 81 -13.86 19.94 16.94
C SER A 81 -15.05 19.12 16.43
N TRP A 82 -15.05 17.81 16.71
CA TRP A 82 -16.07 16.87 16.26
C TRP A 82 -16.36 15.80 17.31
N SER A 83 -17.59 15.27 17.26
CA SER A 83 -18.07 14.16 18.08
C SER A 83 -19.03 13.29 17.29
N GLN A 84 -19.04 11.99 17.56
CA GLN A 84 -19.90 11.05 16.85
C GLN A 84 -20.20 9.82 17.71
N CYS A 85 -21.42 9.29 17.57
CA CYS A 85 -21.78 7.99 18.12
C CYS A 85 -21.15 6.86 17.30
N VAL A 86 -20.18 6.15 17.89
CA VAL A 86 -19.52 5.00 17.25
C VAL A 86 -20.11 3.69 17.76
N PRO A 87 -20.27 2.68 16.90
CA PRO A 87 -20.76 1.35 17.29
C PRO A 87 -19.80 0.69 18.30
N VAL A 88 -20.37 -0.03 19.27
CA VAL A 88 -19.58 -0.84 20.24
C VAL A 88 -19.49 -2.32 19.85
N ASP A 89 -20.14 -2.73 18.76
CA ASP A 89 -19.98 -4.06 18.17
C ASP A 89 -18.94 -4.06 17.03
N ASP A 90 -18.15 -5.14 16.95
CA ASP A 90 -17.07 -5.27 15.98
C ASP A 90 -17.57 -5.19 14.53
N GLY A 91 -18.66 -5.87 14.21
CA GLY A 91 -19.16 -5.96 12.83
C GLY A 91 -19.55 -4.61 12.21
N THR A 92 -20.24 -3.76 12.97
CA THR A 92 -20.62 -2.41 12.53
C THR A 92 -19.42 -1.47 12.59
N PHE A 93 -18.58 -1.60 13.63
CA PHE A 93 -17.34 -0.82 13.76
C PHE A 93 -16.45 -0.99 12.52
N GLN A 94 -16.17 -2.22 12.08
CA GLN A 94 -15.31 -2.46 10.91
C GLN A 94 -15.82 -1.82 9.61
N LYS A 95 -17.14 -1.71 9.46
CA LYS A 95 -17.78 -1.12 8.27
C LYS A 95 -17.66 0.39 8.27
N GLU A 96 -17.81 1.02 9.43
CA GLU A 96 -17.85 2.48 9.55
C GLU A 96 -16.45 3.09 9.74
N CYS A 97 -15.56 2.40 10.46
CA CYS A 97 -14.29 2.96 10.90
C CYS A 97 -13.32 3.33 9.76
N ARG A 98 -13.55 2.79 8.56
CA ARG A 98 -12.83 3.15 7.33
C ARG A 98 -13.11 4.57 6.85
N TYR A 99 -14.24 5.15 7.25
CA TYR A 99 -14.67 6.50 6.82
C TYR A 99 -14.35 7.57 7.85
N TRP A 100 -13.93 7.17 9.05
CA TRP A 100 -13.52 8.12 10.08
C TRP A 100 -12.13 8.65 9.74
N ASP A 101 -11.86 9.90 10.06
CA ASP A 101 -10.47 10.37 10.11
C ASP A 101 -9.74 9.76 11.31
N ARG A 102 -8.41 9.91 11.34
CA ARG A 102 -7.55 9.33 12.38
C ARG A 102 -7.94 9.79 13.79
N GLY A 103 -8.19 11.08 13.98
CA GLY A 103 -8.48 11.63 15.30
C GLY A 103 -9.76 11.03 15.90
N LEU A 104 -10.80 10.86 15.09
CA LEU A 104 -12.03 10.20 15.53
C LEU A 104 -11.83 8.70 15.74
N ARG A 105 -11.13 8.03 14.83
CA ARG A 105 -10.87 6.58 14.90
C ARG A 105 -10.06 6.19 16.12
N ASP A 106 -9.01 6.93 16.48
CA ASP A 106 -8.19 6.64 17.66
C ASP A 106 -9.02 6.71 18.94
N GLN A 107 -9.90 7.71 19.04
CA GLN A 107 -10.79 7.88 20.18
C GLN A 107 -11.88 6.80 20.21
N ALA A 108 -12.36 6.38 19.04
CA ALA A 108 -13.25 5.21 18.91
C ALA A 108 -12.57 3.93 19.41
N ILE A 109 -11.33 3.65 19.00
CA ILE A 109 -10.56 2.48 19.44
C ILE A 109 -10.34 2.51 20.96
N ILE A 110 -10.01 3.68 21.53
CA ILE A 110 -9.83 3.83 22.98
C ILE A 110 -11.15 3.56 23.72
N ALA A 111 -12.27 4.09 23.22
CA ALA A 111 -13.57 3.98 23.87
C ALA A 111 -14.16 2.56 23.78
N THR A 112 -13.93 1.83 22.68
CA THR A 112 -14.55 0.53 22.43
C THR A 112 -13.60 -0.65 22.67
N GLY A 113 -12.28 -0.43 22.59
CA GLY A 113 -11.27 -1.48 22.54
C GLY A 113 -11.21 -2.24 21.20
N ILE A 114 -12.01 -1.84 20.21
CA ILE A 114 -12.08 -2.48 18.89
C ILE A 114 -11.15 -1.77 17.92
N ARG A 115 -10.26 -2.51 17.25
CA ARG A 115 -9.35 -1.95 16.22
C ARG A 115 -10.01 -1.89 14.86
N CYS A 116 -9.71 -0.86 14.07
CA CYS A 116 -10.20 -0.78 12.70
C CYS A 116 -9.29 -1.55 11.73
N ASN A 117 -9.79 -2.65 11.16
CA ASN A 117 -9.03 -3.54 10.28
C ASN A 117 -9.03 -3.10 8.81
N SER A 118 -9.88 -2.13 8.46
CA SER A 118 -10.20 -1.76 7.07
C SER A 118 -9.49 -0.49 6.57
N VAL A 119 -8.65 0.14 7.38
CA VAL A 119 -7.92 1.36 6.99
C VAL A 119 -6.53 1.02 6.50
N GLN A 120 -6.14 1.67 5.42
CA GLN A 120 -4.74 1.93 5.14
C GLN A 120 -4.12 2.56 6.39
N CYS A 121 -3.05 1.97 6.89
CA CYS A 121 -2.37 2.54 8.05
C CYS A 121 -1.70 3.86 7.63
N GLU A 122 -1.61 4.83 8.53
CA GLU A 122 -0.84 6.06 8.30
C GLU A 122 0.44 6.03 9.13
N TYR A 123 0.39 5.40 10.31
CA TYR A 123 1.52 5.25 11.24
C TYR A 123 1.57 3.83 11.85
N ASP A 124 2.73 3.46 12.38
CA ASP A 124 2.94 2.14 13.00
C ASP A 124 1.99 1.85 14.17
N GLN A 125 1.56 2.88 14.91
CA GLN A 125 0.62 2.72 16.02
C GLN A 125 -0.78 2.27 15.57
N ASP A 126 -1.13 2.53 14.31
CA ASP A 126 -2.41 2.11 13.73
C ASP A 126 -2.42 0.58 13.53
N CYS A 127 -1.23 -0.01 13.45
CA CYS A 127 -1.01 -1.41 13.21
C CYS A 127 -0.97 -2.24 14.52
N PRO A 128 -1.38 -3.52 14.47
CA PRO A 128 -1.11 -4.46 15.56
C PRO A 128 0.38 -4.54 15.93
N LEU A 129 0.69 -4.89 17.19
CA LEU A 129 2.07 -4.92 17.73
C LEU A 129 3.07 -5.79 16.92
N SER A 130 2.61 -6.77 16.15
CA SER A 130 3.44 -7.65 15.32
C SER A 130 3.53 -7.20 13.86
N THR A 131 3.13 -5.97 13.56
CA THR A 131 3.10 -5.39 12.22
C THR A 131 3.61 -3.95 12.22
N VAL A 132 4.06 -3.46 11.07
CA VAL A 132 4.57 -2.09 10.85
C VAL A 132 3.77 -1.45 9.72
N CYS A 133 3.54 -0.15 9.79
CA CYS A 133 2.85 0.52 8.70
C CYS A 133 3.80 0.73 7.51
N VAL A 134 3.38 0.29 6.33
CA VAL A 134 4.14 0.49 5.10
C VAL A 134 3.25 1.17 4.09
N SER A 135 3.75 2.25 3.51
CA SER A 135 3.12 2.98 2.41
C SER A 135 3.88 2.76 1.12
N LYS A 136 3.17 2.80 -0.01
CA LYS A 136 3.79 2.92 -1.33
C LYS A 136 4.57 4.24 -1.43
N PRO A 137 5.61 4.32 -2.27
CA PRO A 137 6.38 5.56 -2.47
C PRO A 137 5.57 6.74 -3.04
N ASP A 138 4.42 6.48 -3.65
CA ASP A 138 3.51 7.49 -4.21
C ASP A 138 2.36 7.85 -3.26
N ASP A 139 2.39 7.35 -2.03
CA ASP A 139 1.37 7.52 -0.99
C ASP A 139 -0.06 7.10 -1.41
N SER A 140 -0.21 6.36 -2.51
CA SER A 140 -1.52 5.92 -3.03
C SER A 140 -2.17 4.83 -2.17
N TRP A 141 -1.35 4.09 -1.42
CA TRP A 141 -1.79 2.96 -0.63
C TRP A 141 -0.83 2.64 0.52
N ALA A 142 -1.39 2.20 1.64
CA ALA A 142 -0.63 1.71 2.79
C ALA A 142 -1.33 0.53 3.46
N GLN A 143 -0.57 -0.33 4.14
CA GLN A 143 -1.12 -1.40 4.98
C GLN A 143 -0.13 -1.84 6.05
N CYS A 144 -0.66 -2.51 7.07
CA CYS A 144 0.14 -3.14 8.11
C CYS A 144 0.85 -4.39 7.58
N VAL A 145 2.17 -4.37 7.61
CA VAL A 145 3.04 -5.44 7.14
C VAL A 145 3.56 -6.26 8.33
N PRO A 146 3.50 -7.61 8.30
CA PRO A 146 4.02 -8.44 9.38
C PRO A 146 5.52 -8.27 9.64
N LEU A 147 5.88 -8.18 10.93
CA LEU A 147 7.26 -8.17 11.42
C LEU A 147 7.83 -9.56 11.70
N THR A 148 7.03 -10.63 11.53
CA THR A 148 7.54 -12.00 11.55
C THR A 148 7.99 -12.43 10.16
N LYS A 149 9.19 -13.02 10.06
CA LYS A 149 9.75 -13.44 8.78
C LYS A 149 8.81 -14.37 8.01
N LYS A 150 8.18 -15.34 8.67
CA LYS A 150 7.30 -16.33 8.03
C LYS A 150 6.05 -15.69 7.41
N GLU A 151 5.40 -14.79 8.15
CA GLU A 151 4.19 -14.12 7.66
C GLU A 151 4.53 -13.13 6.54
N PHE A 152 5.61 -12.36 6.71
CA PHE A 152 6.11 -11.46 5.68
C PHE A 152 6.37 -12.20 4.37
N GLN A 153 7.13 -13.30 4.42
CA GLN A 153 7.50 -14.07 3.23
C GLN A 153 6.29 -14.71 2.52
N THR A 154 5.21 -14.98 3.27
CA THR A 154 3.96 -15.51 2.72
C THR A 154 3.13 -14.41 2.04
N ALA A 155 3.15 -13.20 2.59
CA ALA A 155 2.38 -12.07 2.07
C ALA A 155 3.07 -11.38 0.88
N CYS A 156 4.39 -11.20 0.96
CA CYS A 156 5.15 -10.34 0.05
C CYS A 156 5.12 -10.76 -1.42
N VAL A 157 4.94 -12.06 -1.69
CA VAL A 157 4.86 -12.59 -3.05
C VAL A 157 3.58 -12.17 -3.78
N LYS A 158 2.58 -11.68 -3.04
CA LYS A 158 1.29 -11.22 -3.57
C LYS A 158 1.25 -9.71 -3.82
N TRP A 159 2.30 -8.99 -3.40
CA TRP A 159 2.35 -7.54 -3.53
C TRP A 159 2.96 -7.13 -4.86
N GLU A 160 2.52 -5.96 -5.33
CA GLU A 160 3.16 -5.24 -6.42
C GLU A 160 4.59 -4.82 -6.04
N ASP A 161 5.41 -4.58 -7.06
CA ASP A 161 6.84 -4.38 -6.90
C ASP A 161 7.20 -3.17 -6.02
N ASP A 162 6.52 -2.05 -6.20
CA ASP A 162 6.71 -0.82 -5.43
C ASP A 162 6.44 -1.04 -3.93
N PHE A 163 5.32 -1.66 -3.60
CA PHE A 163 4.96 -1.97 -2.23
C PHE A 163 5.85 -3.06 -1.64
N ARG A 164 6.23 -4.06 -2.44
CA ARG A 164 7.15 -5.12 -2.01
C ARG A 164 8.49 -4.56 -1.61
N LEU A 165 9.06 -3.64 -2.39
CA LEU A 165 10.30 -2.97 -2.03
C LEU A 165 10.16 -2.14 -0.76
N ALA A 166 9.06 -1.40 -0.59
CA ALA A 166 8.78 -0.67 0.65
C ALA A 166 8.72 -1.61 1.87
N GLY A 167 8.03 -2.75 1.74
CA GLY A 167 7.96 -3.77 2.78
C GLY A 167 9.31 -4.41 3.11
N ILE A 168 10.15 -4.68 2.11
CA ILE A 168 11.52 -5.18 2.32
C ILE A 168 12.35 -4.16 3.12
N ARG A 169 12.24 -2.87 2.78
CA ARG A 169 12.96 -1.78 3.49
C ARG A 169 12.49 -1.63 4.93
N ALA A 170 11.18 -1.66 5.16
CA ALA A 170 10.60 -1.52 6.50
C ALA A 170 10.94 -2.70 7.42
N THR A 171 10.92 -3.92 6.89
CA THR A 171 11.09 -5.14 7.72
C THR A 171 12.52 -5.68 7.76
N GLY A 172 13.34 -5.33 6.77
CA GLY A 172 14.65 -5.93 6.60
C GLY A 172 14.60 -7.43 6.28
N PHE A 173 13.51 -7.93 5.69
CA PHE A 173 13.38 -9.31 5.19
C PHE A 173 13.39 -9.38 3.67
N ASN A 174 14.07 -10.38 3.10
CA ASN A 174 13.97 -10.70 1.68
C ASN A 174 12.64 -11.40 1.39
N CYS A 175 12.04 -11.09 0.24
CA CYS A 175 10.86 -11.79 -0.26
C CYS A 175 11.27 -12.97 -1.16
N PRO A 176 11.11 -14.23 -0.70
CA PRO A 176 11.52 -15.40 -1.47
C PRO A 176 10.66 -15.55 -2.73
N ASN A 177 11.19 -16.23 -3.74
CA ASN A 177 10.49 -16.48 -5.01
C ASN A 177 9.94 -15.22 -5.69
N SER A 178 10.53 -14.06 -5.40
CA SER A 178 10.16 -12.79 -5.97
C SER A 178 11.35 -12.19 -6.72
N ARG A 179 11.05 -11.36 -7.71
CA ARG A 179 12.06 -10.75 -8.56
C ARG A 179 12.75 -9.59 -7.83
N CYS A 180 14.08 -9.59 -7.87
CA CYS A 180 14.88 -8.41 -7.56
C CYS A 180 15.26 -7.67 -8.86
N TYR A 181 15.30 -6.34 -8.79
CA TYR A 181 15.67 -5.48 -9.93
C TYR A 181 17.01 -4.77 -9.73
N SER A 182 17.47 -4.66 -8.49
CA SER A 182 18.74 -4.07 -8.09
C SER A 182 19.16 -4.60 -6.72
N GLN A 183 20.35 -4.23 -6.26
CA GLN A 183 20.85 -4.62 -4.94
C GLN A 183 19.96 -4.10 -3.79
N ASP A 184 19.21 -3.01 -3.99
CA ASP A 184 18.32 -2.42 -2.96
C ASP A 184 17.16 -3.33 -2.56
N TRP A 185 16.85 -4.32 -3.40
CA TRP A 185 15.83 -5.33 -3.13
C TRP A 185 16.31 -6.42 -2.17
N CYS A 186 17.63 -6.49 -1.93
CA CYS A 186 18.23 -7.57 -1.18
C CYS A 186 18.85 -7.07 0.12
N VAL A 187 18.40 -7.67 1.22
CA VAL A 187 18.80 -7.31 2.59
C VAL A 187 19.60 -8.44 3.24
N ARG A 188 20.25 -8.14 4.38
CA ARG A 188 21.02 -9.09 5.20
C ARG A 188 22.14 -9.80 4.44
N GLY A 189 22.87 -9.05 3.61
CA GLY A 189 24.02 -9.56 2.85
C GLY A 189 23.66 -10.41 1.64
N ALA A 190 22.37 -10.60 1.33
CA ALA A 190 21.96 -11.21 0.08
C ALA A 190 22.33 -10.32 -1.13
N ARG A 191 22.58 -10.94 -2.27
CA ARG A 191 22.91 -10.25 -3.53
C ARG A 191 21.82 -10.47 -4.56
N CYS A 192 21.52 -9.44 -5.35
CA CYS A 192 20.61 -9.60 -6.48
C CYS A 192 21.37 -10.25 -7.65
N ALA A 193 21.10 -11.52 -7.91
CA ALA A 193 21.59 -12.20 -9.10
C ALA A 193 20.64 -11.92 -10.27
N LEU A 194 20.99 -10.92 -11.08
CA LEU A 194 20.20 -10.48 -12.23
C LEU A 194 20.70 -11.17 -13.51
N GLN A 195 19.80 -11.81 -14.26
CA GLN A 195 20.14 -12.39 -15.56
C GLN A 195 20.53 -11.30 -16.57
N SER A 196 21.34 -11.67 -17.56
CA SER A 196 21.87 -10.73 -18.57
C SER A 196 20.79 -10.11 -19.46
N ASP A 197 19.66 -10.78 -19.65
CA ASP A 197 18.49 -10.24 -20.35
C ASP A 197 17.70 -9.23 -19.51
N GLY A 198 18.06 -9.08 -18.23
CA GLY A 198 17.40 -8.23 -17.25
C GLY A 198 16.00 -8.70 -16.87
N LYS A 199 15.47 -9.80 -17.44
CA LYS A 199 14.06 -10.23 -17.29
C LYS A 199 13.77 -10.94 -15.98
N TRP A 200 14.78 -11.51 -15.35
CA TRP A 200 14.66 -12.16 -14.05
C TRP A 200 15.87 -11.88 -13.17
N GLY A 201 15.61 -11.75 -11.88
CA GLY A 201 16.66 -11.68 -10.86
C GLY A 201 16.12 -12.16 -9.52
N GLN A 202 16.97 -12.74 -8.69
CA GLN A 202 16.56 -13.19 -7.35
C GLN A 202 17.62 -12.82 -6.31
N CYS A 203 17.17 -12.45 -5.10
CA CYS A 203 18.05 -12.26 -3.97
C CYS A 203 18.58 -13.62 -3.50
N ILE A 204 19.89 -13.83 -3.61
CA ILE A 204 20.57 -15.07 -3.20
C ILE A 204 21.55 -14.82 -2.05
N SER A 205 21.76 -15.85 -1.25
CA SER A 205 22.81 -15.85 -0.22
C SER A 205 24.14 -16.27 -0.87
N CYS A 206 25.19 -15.49 -0.64
CA CYS A 206 26.56 -15.82 -1.08
C CYS A 206 27.35 -16.62 -0.04
N HIS A 207 26.72 -17.06 1.05
CA HIS A 207 27.32 -18.02 1.98
C HIS A 207 27.53 -19.36 1.28
N ASP A 208 28.69 -19.98 1.47
CA ASP A 208 29.14 -21.15 0.69
C ASP A 208 28.09 -22.27 0.69
N ASP A 209 27.63 -22.69 1.86
CA ASP A 209 26.63 -23.76 1.99
C ASP A 209 25.33 -23.43 1.25
N SER A 210 24.75 -22.25 1.51
CA SER A 210 23.50 -21.84 0.85
C SER A 210 23.67 -21.67 -0.66
N PHE A 211 24.81 -21.15 -1.11
CA PHE A 211 25.08 -20.93 -2.52
C PHE A 211 25.21 -22.27 -3.26
N GLN A 212 26.03 -23.19 -2.74
CA GLN A 212 26.21 -24.51 -3.35
C GLN A 212 24.93 -25.34 -3.30
N THR A 213 24.21 -25.31 -2.17
CA THR A 213 22.91 -25.98 -2.06
C THR A 213 21.89 -25.41 -3.03
N ASN A 214 21.82 -24.10 -3.26
CA ASN A 214 20.82 -23.61 -4.23
C ASN A 214 21.25 -23.84 -5.68
N CYS A 215 22.56 -23.92 -5.94
CA CYS A 215 23.06 -23.97 -7.31
C CYS A 215 22.57 -25.17 -8.13
N TYR A 216 22.40 -26.35 -7.52
CA TYR A 216 21.90 -27.53 -8.25
C TYR A 216 20.51 -27.32 -8.87
N SER A 217 19.72 -26.38 -8.32
CA SER A 217 18.34 -26.13 -8.76
C SER A 217 18.24 -25.04 -9.83
N TRP A 218 19.34 -24.37 -10.14
CA TRP A 218 19.36 -23.22 -11.04
C TRP A 218 19.68 -23.64 -12.48
N LYS A 219 19.03 -22.99 -13.44
CA LYS A 219 19.38 -23.12 -14.86
C LYS A 219 20.73 -22.44 -15.13
N ALA A 220 21.46 -22.91 -16.14
CA ALA A 220 22.78 -22.40 -16.52
C ALA A 220 22.85 -20.86 -16.65
N THR A 221 21.82 -20.24 -17.22
CA THR A 221 21.72 -18.78 -17.35
C THR A 221 21.63 -18.06 -16.00
N PHE A 222 20.92 -18.63 -15.03
CA PHE A 222 20.84 -18.10 -13.68
C PHE A 222 22.10 -18.42 -12.85
N ILE A 223 22.72 -19.58 -13.05
CA ILE A 223 24.02 -19.93 -12.46
C ILE A 223 25.05 -18.84 -12.77
N SER A 224 25.20 -18.46 -14.05
CA SER A 224 26.15 -17.42 -14.45
C SER A 224 25.90 -16.07 -13.76
N ALA A 225 24.63 -15.68 -13.59
CA ALA A 225 24.26 -14.47 -12.85
C ALA A 225 24.57 -14.56 -11.36
N ALA A 226 24.31 -15.73 -10.75
CA ALA A 226 24.60 -15.99 -9.35
C ALA A 226 26.11 -15.98 -9.05
N GLU A 227 26.90 -16.64 -9.91
CA GLU A 227 28.34 -16.66 -9.81
C GLU A 227 28.95 -15.25 -9.93
N TYR A 228 28.43 -14.45 -10.86
CA TYR A 228 28.83 -13.05 -11.02
C TYR A 228 28.49 -12.22 -9.77
N ALA A 229 27.26 -12.33 -9.26
CA ALA A 229 26.80 -11.58 -8.10
C ALA A 229 27.54 -11.93 -6.80
N CYS A 230 27.94 -13.19 -6.64
CA CYS A 230 28.62 -13.69 -5.44
C CYS A 230 30.14 -13.80 -5.56
N HIS A 231 30.71 -13.58 -6.75
CA HIS A 231 32.12 -13.85 -7.07
C HIS A 231 32.57 -15.25 -6.66
N ARG A 232 31.72 -16.25 -6.92
CA ARG A 232 31.91 -17.66 -6.53
C ARG A 232 31.51 -18.56 -7.67
N LYS A 233 32.13 -19.74 -7.75
CA LYS A 233 31.76 -20.78 -8.73
C LYS A 233 30.85 -21.82 -8.10
N CYS A 234 29.87 -22.28 -8.87
CA CYS A 234 29.15 -23.49 -8.52
C CYS A 234 30.06 -24.69 -8.64
N ARG A 235 30.03 -25.57 -7.63
CA ARG A 235 30.82 -26.81 -7.60
C ARG A 235 30.08 -27.98 -8.22
N TYR A 236 28.83 -27.78 -8.65
CA TYR A 236 28.16 -28.81 -9.41
C TYR A 236 28.87 -28.88 -10.76
N ASP A 237 29.67 -29.93 -10.93
CA ASP A 237 30.16 -30.31 -12.23
C ASP A 237 28.92 -30.53 -13.08
N LEU A 238 28.69 -29.63 -14.03
CA LEU A 238 27.83 -29.93 -15.17
C LEU A 238 28.52 -31.10 -15.87
N GLU A 239 28.29 -32.34 -15.41
CA GLU A 239 28.36 -33.47 -16.33
C GLU A 239 27.45 -33.02 -17.47
N PRO A 240 28.02 -32.81 -18.68
CA PRO A 240 27.26 -32.24 -19.77
C PRO A 240 26.06 -33.15 -19.97
N ASP A 241 24.86 -32.63 -19.69
CA ASP A 241 23.63 -33.28 -20.07
C ASP A 241 23.76 -33.58 -21.55
N SER A 242 23.98 -34.85 -21.88
CA SER A 242 24.06 -35.36 -23.23
C SER A 242 22.65 -35.33 -23.81
N GLU A 243 22.10 -34.13 -24.02
CA GLU A 243 20.92 -33.88 -24.85
C GLU A 243 21.38 -33.73 -26.30
N ASP A 244 21.99 -34.78 -26.81
CA ASP A 244 22.14 -35.05 -28.24
C ASP A 244 21.93 -36.56 -28.40
N GLU A 245 20.67 -37.02 -28.37
CA GLU A 245 20.24 -38.11 -29.24
C GLU A 245 18.70 -38.26 -29.32
N LYS A 246 18.20 -37.84 -30.50
CA LYS A 246 16.97 -38.21 -31.24
C LYS A 246 15.73 -37.34 -31.14
#